data_AF-A0A4S5ASR8-F1
#
_entry.id   AF-A0A4S5ASR8-F1
#
_cell.length_a   1.000
_cell.length_b   1.000
_cell.length_c   1.000
_cell.angle_alpha   90.00
_cell.angle_beta   90.00
_cell.angle_gamma   90.00
#
_symmetry.space_group_name_H-M   'P 1'
#
loop_
_entity.id
_entity.type
_entity.pdbx_description
1 polymer ?
#
loop_
_entity_poly.entity_id
_entity_poly.type
_entity_poly.pdbx_seq_one_letter_code
_entity_poly.pdbx_strand_id
1 'polypeptide(L)'
;MLIGVAPMDLVARWAELLRAEATLPEHETEVIEAALVSDTLTALAAGGAEREAILIAFRESEGTDEALRHALGTVLFPPFPRAVLHPDEYRSHPEVAFDADRMPVGVALGLPVAEDLVETGSDPLDFARSWFCGRPAVPGDVSGWEWPTRSDGAPLTHVVQVDLASEVLNQGEDHFALTGLPGDGVIQLFHDLETFGWDTTDDTTAWHVAWHPIPAGEEVDLEVAEGGPLDAVPAFPINPQLLATVPSPLDLTDASDEEWTRFERARQWLEQSAYEMNLMADDHRGRLTPWDDDYEPLPPISRMGGFGHAETNKELLDVLDQQLPLTGDDDHVLLFDVNPLAITETDALINWFHGRRHLEVWMRRSDLDSRRFDHVWCVIRTDN
;
A
#
# COMPACT_ATOMS: atom_id res chain seq x y z
N MET A 1 -14.23 -41.98 6.46
CA MET A 1 -13.44 -42.93 5.65
C MET A 1 -13.69 -42.57 4.20
N LEU A 2 -13.01 -41.51 3.72
CA LEU A 2 -13.05 -41.07 2.33
C LEU A 2 -11.76 -41.57 1.69
N ILE A 3 -11.93 -42.38 0.65
CA ILE A 3 -10.90 -43.11 -0.08
C ILE A 3 -10.39 -42.21 -1.20
N GLY A 4 -9.08 -42.20 -1.42
CA GLY A 4 -8.39 -41.37 -2.41
C GLY A 4 -9.06 -41.38 -3.79
N VAL A 5 -9.49 -40.19 -4.19
CA VAL A 5 -9.90 -39.86 -5.56
C VAL A 5 -8.65 -39.43 -6.31
N ALA A 6 -8.43 -39.94 -7.52
CA ALA A 6 -7.24 -39.58 -8.29
C ALA A 6 -7.36 -38.12 -8.79
N PRO A 7 -6.26 -37.36 -8.95
CA PRO A 7 -6.29 -35.91 -9.25
C PRO A 7 -7.11 -35.54 -10.51
N MET A 8 -7.09 -36.41 -11.52
CA MET A 8 -7.85 -36.26 -12.76
C MET A 8 -9.37 -36.33 -12.57
N ASP A 9 -9.86 -37.05 -11.55
CA ASP A 9 -11.30 -37.17 -11.27
C ASP A 9 -11.85 -35.90 -10.61
N LEU A 10 -11.03 -35.13 -9.88
CA LEU A 10 -11.47 -33.87 -9.25
C LEU A 10 -11.72 -32.79 -10.31
N VAL A 11 -10.78 -32.63 -11.25
CA VAL A 11 -10.89 -31.67 -12.37
C VAL A 11 -12.02 -32.05 -13.34
N ALA A 12 -12.20 -33.34 -13.63
CA ALA A 12 -13.31 -33.82 -14.45
C ALA A 12 -14.68 -33.59 -13.78
N ARG A 13 -14.75 -33.80 -12.46
CA ARG A 13 -15.95 -33.56 -11.65
C ARG A 13 -16.26 -32.06 -11.50
N TRP A 14 -15.23 -31.22 -11.41
CA TRP A 14 -15.32 -29.77 -11.52
C TRP A 14 -15.92 -29.34 -12.88
N ALA A 15 -15.38 -29.85 -13.98
CA ALA A 15 -15.86 -29.54 -15.32
C ALA A 15 -17.28 -30.08 -15.60
N GLU A 16 -17.70 -31.18 -14.97
CA GLU A 16 -19.09 -31.66 -15.01
C GLU A 16 -20.06 -30.82 -14.17
N LEU A 17 -19.63 -30.34 -13.00
CA LEU A 17 -20.45 -29.51 -12.10
C LEU A 17 -20.66 -28.09 -12.65
N LEU A 18 -19.61 -27.45 -13.17
CA LEU A 18 -19.71 -26.14 -13.85
C LEU A 18 -20.61 -26.21 -15.10
N ARG A 19 -20.66 -27.36 -15.78
CA ARG A 19 -21.61 -27.59 -16.88
C ARG A 19 -23.05 -27.84 -16.39
N ALA A 20 -23.24 -28.34 -15.17
CA ALA A 20 -24.54 -28.60 -14.57
C ALA A 20 -25.17 -27.35 -13.94
N GLU A 21 -24.34 -26.40 -13.50
CA GLU A 21 -24.71 -25.11 -12.91
C GLU A 21 -25.65 -24.27 -13.79
N ALA A 22 -25.53 -24.39 -15.12
CA ALA A 22 -26.46 -23.80 -16.08
C ALA A 22 -27.92 -24.31 -15.97
N THR A 23 -28.20 -25.28 -15.10
CA THR A 23 -29.52 -25.92 -14.94
C THR A 23 -30.02 -26.06 -13.49
N LEU A 24 -29.26 -25.59 -12.49
CA LEU A 24 -29.60 -25.77 -11.07
C LEU A 24 -30.27 -24.53 -10.45
N PRO A 25 -31.14 -24.69 -9.44
CA PRO A 25 -31.67 -23.58 -8.65
C PRO A 25 -30.57 -22.93 -7.78
N GLU A 26 -30.59 -21.60 -7.60
CA GLU A 26 -29.57 -20.81 -6.85
C GLU A 26 -29.13 -21.41 -5.51
N HIS A 27 -30.05 -21.99 -4.72
CA HIS A 27 -29.73 -22.57 -3.41
C HIS A 27 -28.99 -23.91 -3.47
N GLU A 28 -29.02 -24.62 -4.60
CA GLU A 28 -28.22 -25.83 -4.80
C GLU A 28 -26.82 -25.47 -5.32
N THR A 29 -26.68 -24.33 -6.00
CA THR A 29 -25.40 -23.73 -6.42
C THR A 29 -24.53 -23.36 -5.21
N GLU A 30 -25.08 -22.63 -4.24
CA GLU A 30 -24.33 -22.22 -3.02
C GLU A 30 -23.77 -23.40 -2.21
N VAL A 31 -24.52 -24.51 -2.16
CA VAL A 31 -24.11 -25.73 -1.41
C VAL A 31 -23.00 -26.49 -2.14
N ILE A 32 -23.02 -26.46 -3.48
CA ILE A 32 -21.99 -27.07 -4.33
C ILE A 32 -20.70 -26.25 -4.28
N GLU A 33 -20.80 -24.91 -4.35
CA GLU A 33 -19.66 -23.99 -4.20
C GLU A 33 -18.96 -24.19 -2.85
N ALA A 34 -19.71 -24.22 -1.75
CA ALA A 34 -19.14 -24.41 -0.41
C ALA A 34 -18.42 -25.77 -0.23
N ALA A 35 -18.96 -26.84 -0.81
CA ALA A 35 -18.35 -28.17 -0.77
C ALA A 35 -17.08 -28.25 -1.65
N LEU A 36 -17.10 -27.61 -2.83
CA LEU A 36 -15.95 -27.53 -3.74
C LEU A 36 -14.81 -26.72 -3.13
N VAL A 37 -15.12 -25.57 -2.52
CA VAL A 37 -14.13 -24.75 -1.80
C VAL A 37 -13.48 -25.57 -0.68
N SER A 38 -14.25 -26.34 0.09
CA SER A 38 -13.73 -27.19 1.17
C SER A 38 -12.80 -28.32 0.70
N ASP A 39 -13.17 -29.04 -0.37
CA ASP A 39 -12.35 -30.14 -0.91
C ASP A 39 -11.08 -29.61 -1.61
N THR A 40 -11.19 -28.48 -2.30
CA THR A 40 -10.05 -27.77 -2.92
C THR A 40 -9.09 -27.21 -1.88
N LEU A 41 -9.61 -26.61 -0.80
CA LEU A 41 -8.81 -26.19 0.36
C LEU A 41 -8.05 -27.37 0.98
N THR A 42 -8.69 -28.54 1.05
CA THR A 42 -8.08 -29.76 1.60
C THR A 42 -6.97 -30.31 0.70
N ALA A 43 -7.17 -30.30 -0.63
CA ALA A 43 -6.16 -30.72 -1.61
C ALA A 43 -4.98 -29.74 -1.68
N LEU A 44 -5.25 -28.43 -1.60
CA LEU A 44 -4.21 -27.39 -1.58
C LEU A 44 -3.37 -27.42 -0.30
N ALA A 45 -3.99 -27.73 0.85
CA ALA A 45 -3.28 -27.95 2.11
C ALA A 45 -2.38 -29.21 2.11
N ALA A 46 -2.61 -30.17 1.22
CA ALA A 46 -1.82 -31.41 1.13
C ALA A 46 -0.50 -31.25 0.35
N GLY A 47 -0.37 -30.21 -0.49
CA GLY A 47 0.84 -29.88 -1.25
C GLY A 47 1.20 -30.86 -2.38
N GLY A 48 2.29 -30.59 -3.11
CA GLY A 48 2.84 -31.48 -4.14
C GLY A 48 2.16 -31.42 -5.52
N ALA A 49 2.18 -32.53 -6.27
CA ALA A 49 1.71 -32.61 -7.66
C ALA A 49 0.22 -32.29 -7.84
N GLU A 50 -0.59 -32.47 -6.80
CA GLU A 50 -2.02 -32.13 -6.79
C GLU A 50 -2.25 -30.62 -6.85
N ARG A 51 -1.44 -29.85 -6.12
CA ARG A 51 -1.44 -28.38 -6.16
C ARG A 51 -1.00 -27.84 -7.51
N GLU A 52 0.04 -28.43 -8.09
CA GLU A 52 0.55 -28.05 -9.41
C GLU A 52 -0.48 -28.37 -10.52
N ALA A 53 -1.17 -29.51 -10.43
CA ALA A 53 -2.26 -29.85 -11.34
C ALA A 53 -3.46 -28.88 -11.22
N ILE A 54 -3.79 -28.42 -10.01
CA ILE A 54 -4.83 -27.41 -9.78
C ILE A 54 -4.41 -26.05 -10.37
N LEU A 55 -3.16 -25.64 -10.17
CA LEU A 55 -2.60 -24.40 -10.75
C LEU A 55 -2.59 -24.43 -12.28
N ILE A 56 -2.19 -25.56 -12.88
CA ILE A 56 -2.24 -25.74 -14.34
C ILE A 56 -3.69 -25.70 -14.83
N ALA A 57 -4.59 -26.44 -14.19
CA ALA A 57 -6.01 -26.45 -14.57
C ALA A 57 -6.66 -25.05 -14.44
N PHE A 58 -6.25 -24.26 -13.44
CA PHE A 58 -6.66 -22.86 -13.27
C PHE A 58 -6.16 -21.96 -14.40
N ARG A 59 -4.88 -22.07 -14.76
CA ARG A 59 -4.28 -21.29 -15.87
C ARG A 59 -4.89 -21.66 -17.21
N GLU A 60 -5.18 -22.94 -17.43
CA GLU A 60 -5.73 -23.46 -18.68
C GLU A 60 -7.26 -23.24 -18.81
N SER A 61 -7.97 -22.83 -17.76
CA SER A 61 -9.42 -22.59 -17.79
C SER A 61 -9.81 -21.22 -18.38
N GLU A 62 -9.21 -20.86 -19.52
CA GLU A 62 -9.57 -19.66 -20.27
C GLU A 62 -11.09 -19.58 -20.48
N GLY A 63 -11.75 -18.61 -19.81
CA GLY A 63 -13.18 -18.33 -19.96
C GLY A 63 -14.12 -18.88 -18.87
N THR A 64 -13.62 -19.42 -17.76
CA THR A 64 -14.47 -19.78 -16.60
C THR A 64 -14.80 -18.59 -15.70
N ASP A 65 -15.91 -18.74 -14.98
CA ASP A 65 -16.53 -17.84 -14.00
C ASP A 65 -15.53 -17.02 -13.15
N GLU A 66 -15.72 -15.70 -13.14
CA GLU A 66 -14.92 -14.73 -12.39
C GLU A 66 -14.91 -15.03 -10.89
N ALA A 67 -16.05 -15.50 -10.35
CA ALA A 67 -16.17 -15.90 -8.95
C ALA A 67 -15.25 -17.08 -8.61
N LEU A 68 -15.10 -18.02 -9.55
CA LEU A 68 -14.26 -19.20 -9.39
C LEU A 68 -12.78 -18.84 -9.39
N ARG A 69 -12.38 -17.89 -10.25
CA ARG A 69 -11.00 -17.41 -10.28
C ARG A 69 -10.63 -16.68 -9.00
N HIS A 70 -11.52 -15.81 -8.53
CA HIS A 70 -11.35 -15.10 -7.27
C HIS A 70 -11.28 -16.09 -6.09
N ALA A 71 -12.24 -17.02 -6.00
CA ALA A 71 -12.26 -18.04 -4.95
C ALA A 71 -10.97 -18.88 -4.96
N LEU A 72 -10.53 -19.37 -6.12
CA LEU A 72 -9.28 -20.13 -6.22
C LEU A 72 -8.05 -19.26 -5.90
N GLY A 73 -8.01 -18.00 -6.33
CA GLY A 73 -6.95 -17.06 -5.96
C GLY A 73 -6.79 -16.91 -4.44
N THR A 74 -7.90 -16.79 -3.70
CA THR A 74 -7.86 -16.70 -2.23
C THR A 74 -7.36 -17.98 -1.53
N VAL A 75 -7.37 -19.12 -2.22
CA VAL A 75 -6.84 -20.38 -1.70
C VAL A 75 -5.42 -20.66 -2.18
N LEU A 76 -5.10 -20.26 -3.41
CA LEU A 76 -3.82 -20.49 -4.05
C LEU A 76 -2.76 -19.49 -3.60
N PHE A 77 -3.18 -18.30 -3.21
CA PHE A 77 -2.33 -17.22 -2.72
C PHE A 77 -2.74 -16.86 -1.29
N PRO A 78 -1.77 -16.53 -0.42
CA PRO A 78 -2.09 -16.18 0.95
C PRO A 78 -2.88 -14.86 0.95
N PRO A 79 -4.01 -14.79 1.67
CA PRO A 79 -4.86 -13.60 1.68
C PRO A 79 -4.10 -12.45 2.36
N PHE A 80 -4.20 -11.24 1.81
CA PHE A 80 -3.46 -10.06 2.30
C PHE A 80 -3.67 -9.76 3.79
N PRO A 81 -4.88 -9.90 4.38
CA PRO A 81 -5.06 -9.72 5.82
C PRO A 81 -4.19 -10.66 6.66
N ARG A 82 -3.81 -11.82 6.12
CA ARG A 82 -2.90 -12.75 6.81
C ARG A 82 -1.48 -12.20 6.89
N ALA A 83 -1.00 -11.45 5.89
CA ALA A 83 0.31 -10.82 5.96
C ALA A 83 0.40 -9.79 7.10
N VAL A 84 -0.69 -9.06 7.33
CA VAL A 84 -0.81 -8.06 8.40
C VAL A 84 -0.97 -8.73 9.78
N LEU A 85 -1.93 -9.65 9.91
CA LEU A 85 -2.34 -10.21 11.21
C LEU A 85 -1.53 -11.43 11.64
N HIS A 86 -1.03 -12.22 10.68
CA HIS A 86 -0.35 -13.48 10.90
C HIS A 86 0.86 -13.64 9.94
N PRO A 87 1.87 -12.75 10.02
CA PRO A 87 2.98 -12.71 9.06
C PRO A 87 3.77 -14.02 8.97
N ASP A 88 3.87 -14.79 10.05
CA ASP A 88 4.49 -16.12 10.02
C ASP A 88 3.68 -17.13 9.19
N GLU A 89 2.35 -17.11 9.28
CA GLU A 89 1.50 -17.95 8.44
C GLU A 89 1.62 -17.55 6.97
N TYR A 90 1.63 -16.25 6.68
CA TYR A 90 1.86 -15.71 5.34
C TYR A 90 3.19 -16.20 4.77
N ARG A 91 4.28 -16.03 5.51
CA ARG A 91 5.63 -16.47 5.14
C ARG A 91 5.75 -17.99 4.97
N SER A 92 4.99 -18.76 5.72
CA SER A 92 4.96 -20.23 5.62
C SER A 92 4.24 -20.74 4.36
N HIS A 93 3.47 -19.87 3.68
CA HIS A 93 2.75 -20.25 2.49
C HIS A 93 3.73 -20.67 1.38
N PRO A 94 3.52 -21.80 0.67
CA PRO A 94 4.53 -22.33 -0.26
C PRO A 94 4.90 -21.39 -1.44
N GLU A 95 3.96 -20.54 -1.89
CA GLU A 95 4.28 -19.51 -2.91
C GLU A 95 5.10 -18.33 -2.37
N VAL A 96 5.19 -18.17 -1.05
CA VAL A 96 5.97 -17.11 -0.41
C VAL A 96 7.25 -17.73 0.15
N ALA A 97 7.13 -18.62 1.12
CA ALA A 97 8.20 -19.48 1.65
C ALA A 97 9.52 -18.74 1.95
N PHE A 98 9.45 -17.74 2.82
CA PHE A 98 10.60 -17.01 3.37
C PHE A 98 10.65 -17.11 4.90
N ASP A 99 11.82 -16.97 5.50
CA ASP A 99 11.93 -16.75 6.94
C ASP A 99 11.74 -15.26 7.30
N ALA A 100 11.68 -14.96 8.60
CA ALA A 100 11.43 -13.61 9.10
C ALA A 100 12.56 -12.63 8.78
N ASP A 101 13.79 -13.12 8.68
CA ASP A 101 14.97 -12.30 8.46
C ASP A 101 15.11 -11.94 6.98
N ARG A 102 14.69 -12.86 6.08
CA ARG A 102 14.72 -12.69 4.62
C ARG A 102 13.54 -11.86 4.12
N MET A 103 12.37 -11.98 4.75
CA MET A 103 11.17 -11.22 4.40
C MET A 103 10.50 -10.65 5.66
N PRO A 104 11.11 -9.63 6.30
CA PRO A 104 10.43 -8.92 7.37
C PRO A 104 9.17 -8.27 6.81
N VAL A 105 8.07 -8.39 7.54
CA VAL A 105 6.78 -7.80 7.15
C VAL A 105 6.52 -6.60 8.04
N GLY A 106 6.42 -5.42 7.42
CA GLY A 106 5.99 -4.19 8.06
C GLY A 106 4.52 -3.93 7.75
N VAL A 107 3.82 -3.19 8.60
CA VAL A 107 2.46 -2.74 8.32
C VAL A 107 2.50 -1.24 8.04
N ALA A 108 1.88 -0.83 6.95
CA ALA A 108 1.78 0.54 6.50
C ALA A 108 0.32 0.91 6.28
N LEU A 109 0.07 2.20 6.14
CA LEU A 109 -1.14 2.73 5.57
C LEU A 109 -0.89 3.00 4.08
N GLY A 110 -1.39 2.14 3.21
CA GLY A 110 -1.41 2.38 1.76
C GLY A 110 -2.34 3.53 1.42
N LEU A 111 -1.94 4.35 0.44
CA LEU A 111 -2.61 5.59 0.07
C LEU A 111 -3.11 5.55 -1.38
N PRO A 112 -4.06 4.67 -1.74
CA PRO A 112 -4.59 4.60 -3.09
C PRO A 112 -5.55 5.76 -3.37
N VAL A 113 -5.45 6.35 -4.56
CA VAL A 113 -6.39 7.39 -5.00
C VAL A 113 -7.78 6.79 -5.18
N ALA A 114 -8.78 7.42 -4.59
CA ALA A 114 -10.18 7.06 -4.76
C ALA A 114 -10.74 7.71 -6.04
N GLU A 115 -10.49 7.07 -7.19
CA GLU A 115 -10.82 7.60 -8.53
C GLU A 115 -12.31 8.03 -8.65
N ASP A 116 -13.24 7.28 -8.05
CA ASP A 116 -14.68 7.56 -8.07
C ASP A 116 -15.07 8.89 -7.39
N LEU A 117 -14.22 9.41 -6.50
CA LEU A 117 -14.46 10.66 -5.79
C LEU A 117 -13.92 11.88 -6.57
N VAL A 118 -13.00 11.67 -7.53
CA VAL A 118 -12.34 12.73 -8.31
C VAL A 118 -13.32 13.42 -9.26
N GLU A 119 -14.32 12.72 -9.80
CA GLU A 119 -15.21 13.24 -10.85
C GLU A 119 -16.19 14.33 -10.37
N THR A 120 -16.32 14.56 -9.06
CA THR A 120 -17.37 15.41 -8.51
C THR A 120 -17.06 16.90 -8.51
N GLY A 121 -15.80 17.30 -8.73
CA GLY A 121 -15.39 18.72 -8.75
C GLY A 121 -15.74 19.51 -7.48
N SER A 122 -15.98 18.81 -6.38
CA SER A 122 -16.44 19.35 -5.11
C SER A 122 -15.26 19.72 -4.19
N ASP A 123 -15.55 20.33 -3.04
CA ASP A 123 -14.51 20.66 -2.05
C ASP A 123 -13.88 19.34 -1.55
N PRO A 124 -12.54 19.21 -1.45
CA PRO A 124 -11.90 18.03 -0.86
C PRO A 124 -12.55 17.54 0.42
N LEU A 125 -12.96 18.48 1.29
CA LEU A 125 -13.61 18.19 2.55
C LEU A 125 -15.01 17.55 2.41
N ASP A 126 -15.66 17.69 1.25
CA ASP A 126 -16.99 17.12 0.99
C ASP A 126 -16.94 15.60 0.80
N PHE A 127 -15.78 15.03 0.44
CA PHE A 127 -15.67 13.62 0.05
C PHE A 127 -14.55 12.84 0.72
N ALA A 128 -13.46 13.49 1.17
CA ALA A 128 -12.37 12.81 1.85
C ALA A 128 -11.65 13.72 2.85
N ARG A 129 -11.13 13.15 3.94
CA ARG A 129 -10.26 13.87 4.88
C ARG A 129 -8.76 13.67 4.61
N SER A 130 -8.45 12.81 3.64
CA SER A 130 -7.12 12.47 3.18
C SER A 130 -7.02 12.65 1.66
N TRP A 131 -6.00 13.35 1.17
CA TRP A 131 -5.80 13.58 -0.27
C TRP A 131 -4.35 13.90 -0.62
N PHE A 132 -3.96 13.63 -1.85
CA PHE A 132 -2.75 14.18 -2.46
C PHE A 132 -3.03 15.56 -3.04
N CYS A 133 -1.99 16.39 -3.12
CA CYS A 133 -1.99 17.67 -3.82
C CYS A 133 -3.05 18.65 -3.28
N GLY A 134 -3.45 19.64 -4.08
CA GLY A 134 -4.43 20.63 -3.68
C GLY A 134 -4.00 21.47 -2.47
N ARG A 135 -4.97 22.02 -1.76
CA ARG A 135 -4.74 22.79 -0.54
C ARG A 135 -4.96 21.89 0.68
N PRO A 136 -4.14 22.03 1.73
CA PRO A 136 -4.36 21.33 3.00
C PRO A 136 -5.60 21.89 3.69
N ALA A 137 -6.18 21.12 4.61
CA ALA A 137 -7.18 21.64 5.53
C ALA A 137 -6.58 21.87 6.92
N VAL A 138 -6.91 22.99 7.53
CA VAL A 138 -6.41 23.39 8.83
C VAL A 138 -7.57 23.50 9.81
N PRO A 139 -7.37 23.28 11.11
CA PRO A 139 -8.43 23.51 12.08
C PRO A 139 -8.88 24.99 12.05
N GLY A 140 -10.18 25.23 11.90
CA GLY A 140 -10.74 26.56 11.70
C GLY A 140 -10.56 27.52 12.89
N ASP A 141 -10.25 26.99 14.07
CA ASP A 141 -9.95 27.77 15.27
C ASP A 141 -8.47 28.20 15.37
N VAL A 142 -7.60 27.73 14.48
CA VAL A 142 -6.18 28.10 14.44
C VAL A 142 -6.03 29.45 13.75
N SER A 143 -6.26 30.52 14.52
CA SER A 143 -5.96 31.87 14.07
C SER A 143 -4.45 32.03 13.86
N GLY A 144 -4.02 32.35 12.64
CA GLY A 144 -2.62 32.63 12.33
C GLY A 144 -1.82 31.41 11.88
N TRP A 145 -2.48 30.38 11.32
CA TRP A 145 -1.76 29.39 10.51
C TRP A 145 -1.01 30.11 9.37
N GLU A 146 0.28 29.82 9.25
CA GLU A 146 1.15 30.36 8.21
C GLU A 146 1.51 29.24 7.24
N TRP A 147 1.40 29.53 5.94
CA TRP A 147 1.79 28.59 4.91
C TRP A 147 3.30 28.29 5.02
N PRO A 148 3.73 27.02 5.08
CA PRO A 148 5.15 26.69 5.21
C PRO A 148 5.99 27.27 4.06
N THR A 149 7.12 27.90 4.39
CA THR A 149 8.01 28.52 3.40
C THR A 149 9.45 28.05 3.56
N ARG A 150 10.19 28.09 2.45
CA ARG A 150 11.65 27.94 2.40
C ARG A 150 12.35 29.12 3.08
N SER A 151 13.66 28.98 3.26
CA SER A 151 14.54 30.01 3.82
C SER A 151 14.57 31.32 3.02
N ASP A 152 14.24 31.27 1.72
CA ASP A 152 14.12 32.43 0.84
C ASP A 152 12.70 33.05 0.80
N GLY A 153 11.75 32.45 1.53
CA GLY A 153 10.35 32.86 1.62
C GLY A 153 9.44 32.29 0.54
N ALA A 154 9.94 31.43 -0.36
CA ALA A 154 9.09 30.75 -1.33
C ALA A 154 8.15 29.75 -0.63
N PRO A 155 6.85 29.69 -0.97
CA PRO A 155 5.91 28.76 -0.36
C PRO A 155 6.22 27.32 -0.79
N LEU A 156 6.14 26.39 0.16
CA LEU A 156 6.22 24.96 -0.13
C LEU A 156 4.93 24.46 -0.78
N THR A 157 5.03 23.37 -1.53
CA THR A 157 3.89 22.70 -2.15
C THR A 157 3.29 21.68 -1.21
N HIS A 158 1.96 21.66 -1.06
CA HIS A 158 1.26 20.60 -0.31
C HIS A 158 1.26 19.31 -1.13
N VAL A 159 1.84 18.25 -0.57
CA VAL A 159 2.03 16.95 -1.23
C VAL A 159 0.92 15.98 -0.84
N VAL A 160 0.68 15.79 0.46
CA VAL A 160 -0.31 14.85 0.97
C VAL A 160 -0.82 15.27 2.34
N GLN A 161 -2.10 15.03 2.59
CA GLN A 161 -2.73 15.07 3.90
C GLN A 161 -3.35 13.71 4.22
N VAL A 162 -3.20 13.25 5.48
CA VAL A 162 -3.84 12.05 5.99
C VAL A 162 -4.49 12.34 7.35
N ASP A 163 -5.78 12.04 7.49
CA ASP A 163 -6.51 12.08 8.77
C ASP A 163 -6.36 10.75 9.52
N LEU A 164 -5.34 10.67 10.37
CA LEU A 164 -5.04 9.46 11.16
C LEU A 164 -6.15 9.14 12.17
N ALA A 165 -6.82 10.16 12.70
CA ALA A 165 -7.91 10.01 13.64
C ALA A 165 -9.11 9.30 12.99
N SER A 166 -9.42 9.65 11.74
CA SER A 166 -10.42 8.96 10.93
C SER A 166 -10.00 7.52 10.62
N GLU A 167 -8.73 7.30 10.26
CA GLU A 167 -8.27 5.95 9.90
C GLU A 167 -8.25 4.96 11.07
N VAL A 168 -8.04 5.43 12.30
CA VAL A 168 -8.23 4.59 13.49
C VAL A 168 -9.67 4.07 13.59
N LEU A 169 -10.66 4.92 13.29
CA LEU A 169 -12.07 4.51 13.31
C LEU A 169 -12.41 3.55 12.16
N ASN A 170 -11.84 3.78 10.97
CA ASN A 170 -12.07 2.96 9.79
C ASN A 170 -11.47 1.55 9.95
N GLN A 171 -10.23 1.47 10.42
CA GLN A 171 -9.46 0.22 10.47
C GLN A 171 -9.65 -0.54 11.80
N GLY A 172 -10.07 0.17 12.85
CA GLY A 172 -10.10 -0.30 14.24
C GLY A 172 -8.77 -0.10 14.95
N GLU A 173 -8.84 0.30 16.23
CA GLU A 173 -7.68 0.68 17.05
C GLU A 173 -6.58 -0.40 17.08
N ASP A 174 -6.95 -1.65 17.33
CA ASP A 174 -6.00 -2.77 17.43
C ASP A 174 -5.25 -3.03 16.12
N HIS A 175 -5.93 -2.91 14.97
CA HIS A 175 -5.31 -3.11 13.67
C HIS A 175 -4.47 -1.90 13.25
N PHE A 176 -4.98 -0.69 13.48
CA PHE A 176 -4.24 0.54 13.17
C PHE A 176 -2.93 0.63 13.96
N ALA A 177 -2.94 0.21 15.23
CA ALA A 177 -1.76 0.20 16.08
C ALA A 177 -0.57 -0.60 15.50
N LEU A 178 -0.84 -1.57 14.61
CA LEU A 178 0.20 -2.35 13.94
C LEU A 178 1.10 -1.49 13.02
N THR A 179 0.60 -0.35 12.53
CA THR A 179 1.37 0.59 11.70
C THR A 179 2.48 1.30 12.48
N GLY A 180 2.33 1.39 13.82
CA GLY A 180 3.18 2.21 14.67
C GLY A 180 3.03 3.73 14.46
N LEU A 181 2.00 4.17 13.71
CA LEU A 181 1.66 5.58 13.53
C LEU A 181 0.84 6.11 14.71
N PRO A 182 0.84 7.43 14.97
CA PRO A 182 -0.09 8.03 15.94
C PRO A 182 -1.54 7.79 15.54
N GLY A 183 -2.38 7.39 16.49
CA GLY A 183 -3.81 7.16 16.27
C GLY A 183 -4.67 8.42 16.33
N ASP A 184 -4.08 9.59 16.09
CA ASP A 184 -4.74 10.87 16.26
C ASP A 184 -4.14 11.94 15.34
N GLY A 185 -4.97 12.93 15.03
CA GLY A 185 -4.60 14.11 14.26
C GLY A 185 -4.61 13.94 12.75
N VAL A 186 -4.41 15.08 12.11
CA VAL A 186 -4.21 15.21 10.67
C VAL A 186 -2.76 15.54 10.42
N ILE A 187 -2.09 14.73 9.62
CA ILE A 187 -0.70 14.94 9.21
C ILE A 187 -0.65 15.45 7.77
N GLN A 188 0.24 16.41 7.50
CA GLN A 188 0.39 17.06 6.20
C GLN A 188 1.86 17.12 5.82
N LEU A 189 2.18 16.78 4.58
CA LEU A 189 3.52 16.91 4.01
C LEU A 189 3.56 18.08 3.03
N PHE A 190 4.57 18.93 3.18
CA PHE A 190 4.92 19.99 2.25
C PHE A 190 6.36 19.82 1.77
N HIS A 191 6.60 20.12 0.49
CA HIS A 191 7.91 19.98 -0.14
C HIS A 191 8.10 21.05 -1.24
N ASP A 192 9.33 21.50 -1.50
CA ASP A 192 9.61 22.50 -2.54
C ASP A 192 9.60 21.91 -3.96
N LEU A 193 9.74 20.59 -4.05
CA LEU A 193 9.77 19.78 -5.27
C LEU A 193 10.97 20.06 -6.18
N GLU A 194 12.03 20.63 -5.59
CA GLU A 194 13.28 20.98 -6.29
C GLU A 194 14.50 20.40 -5.57
N THR A 195 14.46 20.39 -4.24
CA THR A 195 15.55 19.89 -3.40
C THR A 195 15.48 18.37 -3.32
N PHE A 196 16.58 17.69 -3.59
CA PHE A 196 16.59 16.23 -3.68
C PHE A 196 16.87 15.53 -2.34
N GLY A 197 17.55 16.18 -1.40
CA GLY A 197 17.83 15.61 -0.08
C GLY A 197 19.00 14.62 -0.05
N TRP A 198 19.79 14.52 -1.11
CA TRP A 198 21.01 13.69 -1.15
C TRP A 198 22.24 14.45 -0.63
N ASP A 199 22.22 15.78 -0.64
CA ASP A 199 23.31 16.59 -0.11
C ASP A 199 23.00 17.00 1.34
N THR A 200 23.90 16.67 2.25
CA THR A 200 23.81 17.07 3.67
C THR A 200 23.78 18.59 3.92
N THR A 201 24.08 19.38 2.89
CA THR A 201 24.02 20.85 2.91
C THR A 201 22.74 21.40 2.29
N ASP A 202 21.82 20.54 1.85
CA ASP A 202 20.51 20.92 1.36
C ASP A 202 19.73 21.73 2.40
N ASP A 203 18.89 22.64 1.91
CA ASP A 203 18.10 23.51 2.76
C ASP A 203 17.04 22.69 3.51
N THR A 204 17.22 22.53 4.83
CA THR A 204 16.27 21.82 5.70
C THR A 204 14.86 22.42 5.74
N THR A 205 14.69 23.63 5.20
CA THR A 205 13.38 24.28 5.04
C THR A 205 12.71 23.98 3.69
N ALA A 206 13.33 23.15 2.84
CA ALA A 206 12.77 22.67 1.59
C ALA A 206 11.59 21.70 1.79
N TRP A 207 11.35 21.24 3.01
CA TRP A 207 10.21 20.41 3.38
C TRP A 207 9.68 20.77 4.76
N HIS A 208 8.45 20.39 5.02
CA HIS A 208 7.80 20.58 6.30
C HIS A 208 6.72 19.50 6.50
N VAL A 209 6.65 18.92 7.69
CA VAL A 209 5.53 18.05 8.08
C VAL A 209 4.78 18.72 9.21
N ALA A 210 3.53 19.09 8.94
CA ALA A 210 2.63 19.65 9.93
C ALA A 210 1.76 18.54 10.53
N TRP A 211 1.50 18.63 11.84
CA TRP A 211 0.60 17.73 12.54
C TRP A 211 -0.37 18.54 13.39
N HIS A 212 -1.66 18.33 13.14
CA HIS A 212 -2.75 18.96 13.87
C HIS A 212 -3.39 17.91 14.77
N PRO A 213 -3.17 17.95 16.10
CA PRO A 213 -3.71 16.95 17.01
C PRO A 213 -5.24 17.00 17.04
N ILE A 214 -5.88 15.89 16.67
CA ILE A 214 -7.33 15.72 16.66
C ILE A 214 -7.62 14.32 17.20
N PRO A 215 -8.20 14.17 18.40
CA PRO A 215 -8.54 12.87 18.94
C PRO A 215 -9.50 12.07 18.03
N ALA A 216 -9.30 10.76 17.94
CA ALA A 216 -10.22 9.87 17.22
C ALA A 216 -11.65 10.01 17.76
N GLY A 217 -12.60 10.23 16.85
CA GLY A 217 -14.02 10.42 17.17
C GLY A 217 -14.43 11.84 17.56
N GLU A 218 -13.50 12.80 17.59
CA GLU A 218 -13.83 14.21 17.76
C GLU A 218 -14.14 14.86 16.40
N GLU A 219 -15.26 15.57 16.32
CA GLU A 219 -15.58 16.41 15.16
C GLU A 219 -14.86 17.76 15.33
N VAL A 220 -13.88 18.01 14.47
CA VAL A 220 -13.21 19.30 14.35
C VAL A 220 -13.61 19.93 13.03
N ASP A 221 -13.99 21.21 13.09
CA ASP A 221 -14.24 22.01 11.90
C ASP A 221 -12.90 22.28 11.20
N LEU A 222 -12.68 21.58 10.09
CA LEU A 222 -11.55 21.79 9.20
C LEU A 222 -11.94 22.79 8.12
N GLU A 223 -11.04 23.70 7.80
CA GLU A 223 -11.19 24.66 6.71
C GLU A 223 -10.05 24.51 5.72
N VAL A 224 -10.35 24.55 4.42
CA VAL A 224 -9.29 24.53 3.40
C VAL A 224 -8.46 25.81 3.52
N ALA A 225 -7.16 25.65 3.73
CA ALA A 225 -6.25 26.77 3.92
C ALA A 225 -6.23 27.70 2.70
N GLU A 226 -6.27 29.02 2.93
CA GLU A 226 -6.09 30.01 1.87
C GLU A 226 -4.60 30.25 1.58
N GLY A 227 -4.27 30.57 0.32
CA GLY A 227 -2.91 30.90 -0.11
C GLY A 227 -2.21 29.77 -0.88
N GLY A 228 -0.90 29.66 -0.67
CA GLY A 228 -0.01 28.69 -1.32
C GLY A 228 0.43 29.04 -2.75
N PRO A 229 1.22 28.17 -3.40
CA PRO A 229 1.59 28.33 -4.81
C PRO A 229 0.35 28.36 -5.71
N LEU A 230 0.35 29.24 -6.73
CA LEU A 230 -0.79 29.47 -7.63
C LEU A 230 -1.07 28.33 -8.61
N ASP A 231 -0.08 27.47 -8.89
CA ASP A 231 -0.18 26.34 -9.83
C ASP A 231 -0.58 25.03 -9.09
N ALA A 232 -1.56 25.13 -8.18
CA ALA A 232 -2.00 23.99 -7.39
C ALA A 232 -2.66 22.94 -8.29
N VAL A 233 -1.94 21.84 -8.49
CA VAL A 233 -2.48 20.57 -8.94
C VAL A 233 -3.78 20.26 -8.17
N PRO A 234 -4.86 19.77 -8.83
CA PRO A 234 -6.10 19.43 -8.14
C PRO A 234 -5.85 18.42 -7.02
N ALA A 235 -6.68 18.47 -5.97
CA ALA A 235 -6.63 17.46 -4.92
C ALA A 235 -7.08 16.10 -5.48
N PHE A 236 -6.37 15.04 -5.09
CA PHE A 236 -6.75 13.65 -5.39
C PHE A 236 -7.14 12.97 -4.09
N PRO A 237 -8.45 12.73 -3.85
CA PRO A 237 -8.91 11.96 -2.69
C PRO A 237 -8.17 10.64 -2.57
N ILE A 238 -7.84 10.29 -1.33
CA ILE A 238 -7.25 9.02 -0.97
C ILE A 238 -8.23 8.28 -0.07
N ASN A 239 -8.31 6.96 -0.23
CA ASN A 239 -9.00 6.07 0.68
C ASN A 239 -7.97 5.16 1.35
N PRO A 240 -7.37 5.57 2.47
CA PRO A 240 -6.27 4.85 3.07
C PRO A 240 -6.64 3.41 3.48
N GLN A 241 -5.75 2.45 3.23
CA GLN A 241 -5.96 1.03 3.52
C GLN A 241 -4.78 0.45 4.27
N LEU A 242 -5.02 -0.43 5.25
CA LEU A 242 -3.92 -1.19 5.86
C LEU A 242 -3.28 -2.12 4.83
N LEU A 243 -1.95 -2.10 4.78
CA LEU A 243 -1.14 -2.81 3.81
C LEU A 243 0.02 -3.48 4.54
N ALA A 244 0.31 -4.73 4.19
CA ALA A 244 1.60 -5.34 4.53
C ALA A 244 2.66 -4.92 3.50
N THR A 245 3.84 -4.58 3.98
CA THR A 245 4.99 -4.16 3.17
C THR A 245 6.18 -5.04 3.49
N VAL A 246 7.07 -5.20 2.52
CA VAL A 246 8.34 -5.91 2.66
C VAL A 246 9.43 -5.06 2.00
N PRO A 247 10.72 -5.25 2.35
CA PRO A 247 11.83 -4.55 1.70
C PRO A 247 11.84 -4.72 0.18
N SER A 248 12.69 -3.95 -0.50
CA SER A 248 12.91 -4.14 -1.93
C SER A 248 13.52 -5.53 -2.19
N PRO A 249 13.17 -6.24 -3.27
CA PRO A 249 13.86 -7.47 -3.65
C PRO A 249 15.37 -7.24 -3.91
N LEU A 250 15.78 -6.00 -4.19
CA LEU A 250 17.18 -5.62 -4.34
C LEU A 250 17.95 -5.63 -3.01
N ASP A 251 17.25 -5.56 -1.88
CA ASP A 251 17.83 -5.69 -0.54
C ASP A 251 18.19 -7.16 -0.21
N LEU A 252 17.76 -8.13 -1.04
CA LEU A 252 18.10 -9.54 -0.88
C LEU A 252 19.57 -9.81 -1.26
N THR A 253 20.41 -10.05 -0.26
CA THR A 253 21.78 -10.53 -0.49
C THR A 253 21.80 -12.03 -0.81
N ASP A 254 22.62 -12.44 -1.78
CA ASP A 254 22.88 -13.85 -2.12
C ASP A 254 21.61 -14.67 -2.47
N ALA A 255 20.58 -14.03 -3.04
CA ALA A 255 19.39 -14.71 -3.53
C ALA A 255 19.64 -15.40 -4.89
N SER A 256 19.10 -16.61 -5.05
CA SER A 256 18.96 -17.25 -6.36
C SER A 256 17.90 -16.55 -7.20
N ASP A 257 17.95 -16.71 -8.54
CA ASP A 257 16.94 -16.16 -9.46
C ASP A 257 15.51 -16.61 -9.10
N GLU A 258 15.36 -17.84 -8.57
CA GLU A 258 14.08 -18.39 -8.12
C GLU A 258 13.58 -17.68 -6.85
N GLU A 259 14.45 -17.48 -5.86
CA GLU A 259 14.12 -16.74 -4.64
C GLU A 259 13.77 -15.28 -4.96
N TRP A 260 14.57 -14.61 -5.78
CA TRP A 260 14.31 -13.23 -6.19
C TRP A 260 12.94 -13.10 -6.86
N THR A 261 12.66 -13.98 -7.82
CA THR A 261 11.36 -14.01 -8.54
C THR A 261 10.20 -14.24 -7.58
N ARG A 262 10.35 -15.16 -6.63
CA ARG A 262 9.32 -15.47 -5.63
C ARG A 262 9.07 -14.29 -4.68
N PHE A 263 10.15 -13.64 -4.23
CA PHE A 263 10.06 -12.46 -3.38
C PHE A 263 9.34 -11.33 -4.09
N GLU A 264 9.75 -11.02 -5.34
CA GLU A 264 9.16 -9.94 -6.11
C GLU A 264 7.67 -10.19 -6.38
N ARG A 265 7.27 -11.42 -6.71
CA ARG A 265 5.85 -11.79 -6.82
C ARG A 265 5.08 -11.57 -5.53
N ALA A 266 5.64 -12.01 -4.40
CA ALA A 266 5.01 -11.81 -3.10
C ALA A 266 4.90 -10.32 -2.74
N ARG A 267 5.90 -9.50 -3.06
CA ARG A 267 5.87 -8.04 -2.86
C ARG A 267 4.81 -7.38 -3.74
N GLN A 268 4.78 -7.69 -5.03
CA GLN A 268 3.77 -7.19 -5.98
C GLN A 268 2.35 -7.58 -5.54
N TRP A 269 2.17 -8.81 -5.06
CA TRP A 269 0.91 -9.29 -4.51
C TRP A 269 0.49 -8.39 -3.33
N LEU A 270 1.36 -8.19 -2.34
CA LEU A 270 1.06 -7.32 -1.21
C LEU A 270 0.68 -5.89 -1.65
N GLU A 271 1.44 -5.27 -2.54
CA GLU A 271 1.15 -3.91 -3.02
C GLU A 271 -0.18 -3.80 -3.77
N GLN A 272 -0.54 -4.82 -4.55
CA GLN A 272 -1.80 -4.88 -5.28
C GLN A 272 -3.03 -4.87 -4.34
N SER A 273 -2.91 -5.39 -3.12
CA SER A 273 -4.01 -5.46 -2.16
C SER A 273 -4.65 -4.11 -1.85
N ALA A 274 -3.85 -3.04 -1.76
CA ALA A 274 -4.36 -1.70 -1.48
C ALA A 274 -5.25 -1.18 -2.62
N TYR A 275 -4.90 -1.52 -3.86
CA TYR A 275 -5.72 -1.20 -5.03
C TYR A 275 -7.02 -2.02 -5.04
N GLU A 276 -6.95 -3.32 -4.78
CA GLU A 276 -8.13 -4.19 -4.74
C GLU A 276 -9.12 -3.81 -3.63
N MET A 277 -8.62 -3.42 -2.46
CA MET A 277 -9.48 -2.97 -1.35
C MET A 277 -10.07 -1.58 -1.58
N ASN A 278 -9.39 -0.72 -2.35
CA ASN A 278 -9.90 0.60 -2.70
C ASN A 278 -10.93 0.58 -3.83
N LEU A 279 -10.73 -0.29 -4.82
CA LEU A 279 -11.65 -0.46 -5.94
C LEU A 279 -12.84 -1.32 -5.51
N MET A 280 -13.87 -0.67 -4.99
CA MET A 280 -15.20 -1.29 -4.89
C MET A 280 -15.76 -1.53 -6.31
N ALA A 281 -15.39 -2.68 -6.88
CA ALA A 281 -16.18 -3.52 -7.77
C ALA A 281 -16.19 -3.35 -9.32
N ASP A 282 -15.60 -2.33 -9.97
CA ASP A 282 -15.80 -2.19 -11.44
C ASP A 282 -14.55 -2.06 -12.34
N ASP A 283 -13.34 -1.86 -11.82
CA ASP A 283 -12.14 -1.77 -12.69
C ASP A 283 -11.37 -3.10 -12.78
N HIS A 284 -11.09 -3.51 -14.02
CA HIS A 284 -10.45 -4.78 -14.39
C HIS A 284 -8.94 -4.83 -14.08
N ARG A 285 -8.37 -3.75 -13.52
CA ARG A 285 -6.94 -3.62 -13.18
C ARG A 285 -6.42 -4.63 -12.14
N GLY A 286 -7.29 -5.43 -11.50
CA GLY A 286 -6.94 -6.47 -10.51
C GLY A 286 -7.25 -7.92 -10.92
N ARG A 287 -7.49 -8.21 -12.19
CA ARG A 287 -7.87 -9.58 -12.61
C ARG A 287 -6.72 -10.57 -12.71
N LEU A 288 -5.52 -10.06 -13.00
CA LEU A 288 -4.31 -10.86 -13.10
C LEU A 288 -3.53 -10.74 -11.79
N THR A 289 -2.84 -11.81 -11.45
CA THR A 289 -1.99 -11.94 -10.27
C THR A 289 -0.54 -12.04 -10.72
N PRO A 290 0.45 -11.79 -9.85
CA PRO A 290 1.88 -11.97 -10.16
C PRO A 290 2.29 -13.38 -10.63
N TRP A 291 1.38 -14.36 -10.57
CA TRP A 291 1.57 -15.73 -11.03
C TRP A 291 1.03 -16.01 -12.44
N ASP A 292 0.41 -15.01 -13.08
CA ASP A 292 -0.08 -15.07 -14.45
C ASP A 292 0.98 -14.54 -15.43
N ASP A 293 1.09 -15.16 -16.61
CA ASP A 293 2.16 -14.86 -17.59
C ASP A 293 2.02 -13.46 -18.21
N ASP A 294 0.79 -12.97 -18.34
CA ASP A 294 0.46 -11.64 -18.89
C ASP A 294 0.28 -10.58 -17.78
N TYR A 295 0.73 -10.86 -16.56
CA TYR A 295 0.65 -9.91 -15.46
C TYR A 295 1.51 -8.67 -15.71
N GLU A 296 0.86 -7.51 -15.72
CA GLU A 296 1.52 -6.22 -15.71
C GLU A 296 1.39 -5.63 -14.30
N PRO A 297 2.51 -5.40 -13.58
CA PRO A 297 2.46 -4.81 -12.25
C PRO A 297 1.81 -3.43 -12.27
N LEU A 298 0.91 -3.18 -11.30
CA LEU A 298 0.42 -1.85 -11.04
C LEU A 298 1.56 -0.93 -10.57
N PRO A 299 1.42 0.40 -10.74
CA PRO A 299 2.36 1.32 -10.12
C PRO A 299 2.52 1.03 -8.63
N PRO A 300 3.74 1.17 -8.08
CA PRO A 300 3.94 1.01 -6.64
C PRO A 300 3.06 1.95 -5.83
N ILE A 301 2.38 1.43 -4.81
CA ILE A 301 1.46 2.24 -4.02
C ILE A 301 2.21 3.26 -3.15
N SER A 302 1.73 4.51 -3.11
CA SER A 302 2.13 5.49 -2.10
C SER A 302 1.72 5.01 -0.71
N ARG A 303 2.50 5.28 0.33
CA ARG A 303 2.24 4.73 1.67
C ARG A 303 2.73 5.66 2.78
N MET A 304 2.22 5.41 3.98
CA MET A 304 2.69 5.99 5.22
C MET A 304 3.12 4.86 6.17
N GLY A 305 4.37 4.88 6.64
CA GLY A 305 4.95 3.78 7.42
C GLY A 305 5.44 2.58 6.59
N GLY A 306 5.85 1.51 7.29
CA GLY A 306 6.33 0.26 6.70
C GLY A 306 7.66 0.37 5.98
N PHE A 307 7.84 -0.48 4.96
CA PHE A 307 9.01 -0.47 4.07
C PHE A 307 8.73 0.34 2.80
N GLY A 308 9.74 1.09 2.36
CA GLY A 308 9.69 1.84 1.09
C GLY A 308 9.72 0.93 -0.12
N HIS A 309 9.32 1.47 -1.27
CA HIS A 309 9.39 0.73 -2.53
C HIS A 309 10.83 0.57 -3.04
N ALA A 310 11.64 1.62 -2.92
CA ALA A 310 13.02 1.62 -3.39
C ALA A 310 13.96 0.86 -2.44
N GLU A 311 15.10 0.40 -2.97
CA GLU A 311 16.11 -0.32 -2.18
C GLU A 311 16.67 0.54 -1.04
N THR A 312 17.04 -0.08 0.07
CA THR A 312 17.79 0.61 1.12
C THR A 312 19.28 0.46 0.84
N ASN A 313 19.84 1.41 0.10
CA ASN A 313 21.26 1.38 -0.24
C ASN A 313 22.13 2.18 0.74
N LYS A 314 23.44 1.98 0.61
CA LYS A 314 24.43 2.62 1.47
C LYS A 314 24.40 4.14 1.40
N GLU A 315 24.13 4.72 0.23
CA GLU A 315 24.12 6.18 0.06
C GLU A 315 22.99 6.82 0.86
N LEU A 316 21.79 6.22 0.81
CA LEU A 316 20.66 6.66 1.63
C LEU A 316 21.01 6.56 3.13
N LEU A 317 21.51 5.40 3.56
CA LEU A 317 21.87 5.19 4.97
C LEU A 317 22.93 6.20 5.45
N ASP A 318 23.93 6.50 4.64
CA ASP A 318 24.97 7.49 4.97
C ASP A 318 24.39 8.90 5.11
N VAL A 319 23.37 9.27 4.32
CA VAL A 319 22.64 10.55 4.45
C VAL A 319 21.79 10.57 5.73
N LEU A 320 21.01 9.50 5.97
CA LEU A 320 20.15 9.39 7.15
C LEU A 320 20.96 9.40 8.45
N ASP A 321 22.10 8.71 8.50
CA ASP A 321 23.00 8.72 9.67
C ASP A 321 23.54 10.12 9.99
N GLN A 322 23.76 10.94 8.97
CA GLN A 322 24.27 12.30 9.13
C GLN A 322 23.18 13.28 9.54
N GLN A 323 21.98 13.18 8.95
CA GLN A 323 20.90 14.15 9.13
C GLN A 323 19.95 13.79 10.28
N LEU A 324 19.77 12.50 10.53
CA LEU A 324 18.92 11.94 11.57
C LEU A 324 19.74 11.03 12.48
N PRO A 325 20.75 11.55 13.21
CA PRO A 325 21.64 10.72 14.01
C PRO A 325 20.87 9.96 15.09
N LEU A 326 21.06 8.65 15.11
CA LEU A 326 20.44 7.72 16.05
C LEU A 326 21.15 7.74 17.41
N THR A 327 20.41 7.44 18.47
CA THR A 327 20.95 7.31 19.83
C THR A 327 20.39 6.09 20.54
N GLY A 328 21.24 5.25 21.13
CA GLY A 328 20.79 4.06 21.85
C GLY A 328 20.24 3.01 20.89
N ASP A 329 19.05 2.49 21.20
CA ASP A 329 18.33 1.47 20.41
C ASP A 329 17.26 2.12 19.49
N ASP A 330 17.54 3.33 18.99
CA ASP A 330 16.66 4.07 18.07
C ASP A 330 16.93 3.66 16.61
N ASP A 331 15.93 3.78 15.75
CA ASP A 331 15.98 3.35 14.34
C ASP A 331 15.48 4.45 13.41
N HIS A 332 15.92 4.44 12.15
CA HIS A 332 15.27 5.21 11.08
C HIS A 332 13.98 4.53 10.65
N VAL A 333 12.95 5.34 10.42
CA VAL A 333 11.63 4.88 10.00
C VAL A 333 11.15 5.71 8.84
N LEU A 334 10.52 5.04 7.88
CA LEU A 334 9.84 5.69 6.79
C LEU A 334 8.52 6.27 7.31
N LEU A 335 8.34 7.58 7.19
CA LEU A 335 7.08 8.24 7.47
C LEU A 335 6.19 8.23 6.23
N PHE A 336 6.68 8.69 5.08
CA PHE A 336 5.96 8.66 3.80
C PHE A 336 6.86 8.10 2.69
N ASP A 337 6.26 7.36 1.77
CA ASP A 337 6.81 7.07 0.45
C ASP A 337 5.72 7.41 -0.57
N VAL A 338 5.93 8.49 -1.33
CA VAL A 338 4.98 9.05 -2.29
C VAL A 338 5.44 8.71 -3.70
N ASN A 339 4.67 7.88 -4.40
CA ASN A 339 4.87 7.56 -5.80
C ASN A 339 3.96 8.41 -6.69
N PRO A 340 4.51 9.30 -7.54
CA PRO A 340 3.71 10.12 -8.46
C PRO A 340 2.85 9.31 -9.43
N LEU A 341 3.32 8.12 -9.83
CA LEU A 341 2.58 7.23 -10.74
C LEU A 341 1.32 6.61 -10.11
N ALA A 342 1.27 6.51 -8.78
CA ALA A 342 0.08 6.04 -8.08
C ALA A 342 -0.99 7.12 -7.92
N ILE A 343 -0.66 8.40 -8.19
CA ILE A 343 -1.56 9.54 -8.05
C ILE A 343 -2.28 9.81 -9.38
N THR A 344 -1.54 9.81 -10.49
CA THR A 344 -2.11 10.04 -11.82
C THR A 344 -1.17 9.57 -12.94
N GLU A 345 -1.74 9.35 -14.12
CA GLU A 345 -1.01 9.08 -15.35
C GLU A 345 -0.68 10.34 -16.16
N THR A 346 -1.13 11.53 -15.73
CA THR A 346 -0.92 12.76 -16.51
C THR A 346 0.51 13.27 -16.41
N ASP A 347 1.13 13.57 -17.56
CA ASP A 347 2.51 14.08 -17.66
C ASP A 347 2.76 15.34 -16.80
N ALA A 348 1.74 16.17 -16.60
CA ALA A 348 1.86 17.40 -15.80
C ALA A 348 2.27 17.11 -14.34
N LEU A 349 1.76 16.02 -13.78
CA LEU A 349 1.95 15.59 -12.40
C LEU A 349 3.13 14.63 -12.23
N ILE A 350 3.40 13.80 -13.24
CA ILE A 350 4.63 12.99 -13.25
C ILE A 350 5.85 13.92 -13.24
N ASN A 351 5.81 15.05 -13.93
CA ASN A 351 6.95 15.99 -13.90
C ASN A 351 7.08 16.76 -12.57
N TRP A 352 6.12 16.64 -11.65
CA TRP A 352 6.09 17.37 -10.37
C TRP A 352 7.19 16.91 -9.41
N PHE A 353 7.59 15.63 -9.45
CA PHE A 353 8.72 15.08 -8.67
C PHE A 353 9.95 14.77 -9.55
N HIS A 354 10.20 15.61 -10.56
CA HIS A 354 11.24 15.35 -11.56
C HIS A 354 11.06 14.01 -12.30
N GLY A 355 9.81 13.60 -12.52
CA GLY A 355 9.44 12.37 -13.22
C GLY A 355 8.85 11.32 -12.28
N ARG A 356 9.13 10.06 -12.59
CA ARG A 356 8.54 8.89 -11.92
C ARG A 356 9.25 8.51 -10.61
N ARG A 357 9.78 9.51 -9.90
CA ARG A 357 10.65 9.32 -8.74
C ARG A 357 9.84 9.38 -7.47
N HIS A 358 10.16 8.48 -6.54
CA HIS A 358 9.53 8.46 -5.23
C HIS A 358 10.05 9.63 -4.39
N LEU A 359 9.17 10.29 -3.64
CA LEU A 359 9.55 11.15 -2.52
C LEU A 359 9.40 10.34 -1.25
N GLU A 360 10.53 10.08 -0.57
CA GLU A 360 10.54 9.42 0.73
C GLU A 360 10.77 10.46 1.84
N VAL A 361 10.08 10.28 2.96
CA VAL A 361 10.21 11.11 4.16
C VAL A 361 10.59 10.19 5.30
N TRP A 362 11.75 10.42 5.88
CA TRP A 362 12.34 9.61 6.94
C TRP A 362 12.39 10.40 8.23
N MET A 363 12.27 9.69 9.36
CA MET A 363 12.48 10.25 10.70
C MET A 363 13.06 9.19 11.63
N ARG A 364 13.39 9.57 12.86
CA ARG A 364 13.75 8.59 13.90
C ARG A 364 12.50 8.02 14.54
N ARG A 365 12.54 6.75 14.96
CA ARG A 365 11.44 6.12 15.73
C ARG A 365 11.12 6.95 16.97
N SER A 366 12.14 7.41 17.70
CA SER A 366 11.95 8.25 18.89
C SER A 366 11.25 9.59 18.61
N ASP A 367 11.46 10.17 17.43
CA ASP A 367 10.76 11.39 16.98
C ASP A 367 9.29 11.09 16.66
N LEU A 368 9.01 9.95 16.01
CA LEU A 368 7.66 9.52 15.69
C LEU A 368 6.84 9.28 16.97
N ASP A 369 7.40 8.52 17.90
CA ASP A 369 6.77 8.21 19.19
C ASP A 369 6.48 9.48 20.01
N SER A 370 7.36 10.47 19.88
CA SER A 370 7.25 11.77 20.55
C SER A 370 6.47 12.83 19.74
N ARG A 371 5.98 12.46 18.54
CA ARG A 371 5.26 13.33 17.60
C ARG A 371 6.04 14.60 17.21
N ARG A 372 7.36 14.48 17.07
CA ARG A 372 8.27 15.56 16.63
C ARG A 372 8.40 15.59 15.12
N PHE A 373 7.30 15.89 14.44
CA PHE A 373 7.23 15.88 12.96
C PHE A 373 8.06 16.98 12.28
N ASP A 374 8.57 17.95 13.04
CA ASP A 374 9.56 18.92 12.58
C ASP A 374 10.97 18.32 12.42
N HIS A 375 11.20 17.08 12.89
CA HIS A 375 12.46 16.35 12.77
C HIS A 375 12.39 15.25 11.70
N VAL A 376 12.25 15.66 10.44
CA VAL A 376 12.19 14.77 9.27
C VAL A 376 13.29 15.10 8.25
N TRP A 377 13.66 14.12 7.45
CA TRP A 377 14.50 14.30 6.26
C TRP A 377 13.78 13.76 5.03
N CYS A 378 13.72 14.55 3.96
CA CYS A 378 13.07 14.15 2.72
C CYS A 378 14.12 13.81 1.66
N VAL A 379 13.85 12.77 0.86
CA VAL A 379 14.71 12.35 -0.25
C VAL A 379 13.86 12.07 -1.49
N ILE A 380 14.16 12.73 -2.60
CA ILE A 380 13.64 12.34 -3.91
C ILE A 380 14.57 11.26 -4.48
N ARG A 381 14.09 10.03 -4.57
CA ARG A 381 14.87 8.87 -5.03
C ARG A 381 15.30 9.05 -6.48
N THR A 382 16.60 9.13 -6.72
CA THR A 382 17.19 9.28 -8.08
C THR A 382 17.99 8.06 -8.52
N ASP A 383 18.20 7.16 -7.59
CA ASP A 383 18.81 5.86 -7.67
C ASP A 383 17.77 4.84 -8.15
N ASN A 384 17.71 4.66 -9.46
CA ASN A 384 16.96 3.58 -10.11
C ASN A 384 17.89 2.70 -10.93
#